data_AF-A0A0W8D9Y1-F1
#
_entry.id   AF-A0A0W8D9Y1-F1
#
_cell.length_a   1.000
_cell.length_b   1.000
_cell.length_c   1.000
_cell.angle_alpha   90.00
_cell.angle_beta   90.00
_cell.angle_gamma   90.00
#
_symmetry.space_group_name_H-M   'P 1'
#
loop_
_entity.id
_entity.type
_entity.pdbx_description
1 polymer ?
#
loop_
_entity_poly.entity_id
_entity_poly.type
_entity_poly.pdbx_seq_one_letter_code
_entity_poly.pdbx_strand_id
1 'polypeptide(L)'
;MLFYLNVLLVAIVLLACVDSASDNAASTATKCFPVANKSFLPTRRFLRAYATVHKDSEERVNVGNFALQEGVSKLAESARLKKFLLKKKTGVEVLNSLKIGDDIAAALESSRLGTLTKYIAKFNKKNPDKTISLIETLTTRYGGSAVEKALASVERSTDSSPKVVDLVKQLRSEQLTFWLHSDNSVDDVFKLLNSAYAGPEFFASPLFRILDDYIAKFNSEKQGQETLIKTLTRGFRGESNFVWLLAGAKQQTHDLRIVNKAQELEEGLIRQWRHEKVEPVAIMKVLKLDNGAENALRSENLEMFDKYITLLSKNSQHNEVTLLGILTSKYGEANVAKAIAPALRREKANTELIAARLQQQQLKGWLENGMSPDDVFKLLWLYNGKRLVIAQQWDMLDTLDEFIMLYNRYNRAKPSDQTSLVRVLANSYGESKLAKLLVTRLEAPLFMSKAAKLQKAQFREWMDEGLEPASILSKIFKVTEADASNTQKLVASHFKRFYDTKNAAQPTFTDPRRS
;
A
#
# COMPACT_ATOMS: atom_id res chain seq x y z
N MET A 1 7.59 49.02 -14.57
CA MET A 1 8.41 47.89 -15.08
C MET A 1 7.54 46.65 -15.02
N LEU A 2 7.26 46.07 -16.19
CA LEU A 2 6.37 44.94 -16.42
C LEU A 2 6.78 43.71 -15.61
N PHE A 3 5.82 42.89 -15.17
CA PHE A 3 5.66 41.50 -15.66
C PHE A 3 4.30 40.93 -15.26
N TYR A 4 3.64 40.38 -16.29
CA TYR A 4 2.38 39.67 -16.29
C TYR A 4 2.42 38.39 -15.44
N LEU A 5 1.32 38.04 -14.76
CA LEU A 5 0.91 36.64 -14.64
C LEU A 5 -0.62 36.55 -14.76
N ASN A 6 -1.07 36.06 -15.90
CA ASN A 6 -2.45 35.71 -16.18
C ASN A 6 -2.82 34.47 -15.34
N VAL A 7 -3.76 34.62 -14.40
CA VAL A 7 -4.45 33.49 -13.76
C VAL A 7 -5.73 33.25 -14.54
N LEU A 8 -5.74 32.19 -15.35
CA LEU A 8 -6.91 31.73 -16.07
C LEU A 8 -7.89 31.09 -15.09
N LEU A 9 -9.04 31.72 -14.93
CA LEU A 9 -10.15 31.33 -14.06
C LEU A 9 -11.11 30.46 -14.90
N VAL A 10 -11.10 29.15 -14.68
CA VAL A 10 -12.06 28.24 -15.33
C VAL A 10 -13.18 27.93 -14.35
N ALA A 11 -14.30 28.61 -14.56
CA ALA A 11 -15.59 28.30 -13.96
C ALA A 11 -16.15 27.02 -14.60
N ILE A 12 -16.46 26.00 -13.79
CA ILE A 12 -17.23 24.84 -14.23
C ILE A 12 -18.68 25.07 -13.82
N VAL A 13 -19.51 25.35 -14.83
CA VAL A 13 -20.97 25.33 -14.75
C VAL A 13 -21.42 23.87 -14.75
N LEU A 14 -21.89 23.36 -13.61
CA LEU A 14 -22.63 22.10 -13.54
C LEU A 14 -24.12 22.42 -13.72
N LEU A 15 -24.60 22.15 -14.94
CA LEU A 15 -26.04 22.10 -15.25
C LEU A 15 -26.64 20.88 -14.56
N ALA A 16 -27.49 21.15 -13.57
CA ALA A 16 -28.42 20.19 -13.02
C ALA A 16 -29.55 19.93 -14.03
N CYS A 17 -29.68 18.68 -14.48
CA CYS A 17 -30.94 18.14 -14.96
C CYS A 17 -31.35 17.05 -13.98
N VAL A 18 -32.23 17.46 -13.06
CA VAL A 18 -33.08 16.58 -12.26
C VAL A 18 -34.23 16.18 -13.17
N ASP A 19 -34.43 14.89 -13.36
CA ASP A 19 -35.78 14.36 -13.59
C ASP A 19 -36.02 13.23 -12.58
N SER A 20 -36.84 13.59 -11.61
CA SER A 20 -37.49 12.72 -10.64
C SER A 20 -38.66 12.00 -11.32
N ALA A 21 -38.71 10.68 -11.19
CA ALA A 21 -39.96 9.93 -11.24
C ALA A 21 -39.97 8.90 -10.11
N SER A 22 -40.77 9.22 -9.09
CA SER A 22 -41.18 8.36 -7.98
C SER A 22 -42.47 7.63 -8.38
N ASP A 23 -42.59 6.33 -8.10
CA ASP A 23 -43.56 5.83 -7.11
C ASP A 23 -43.75 4.29 -7.14
N ASN A 24 -43.40 3.69 -6.00
CA ASN A 24 -44.18 2.77 -5.16
C ASN A 24 -44.97 1.59 -5.77
N ALA A 25 -44.65 0.37 -5.27
CA ALA A 25 -45.66 -0.55 -4.72
C ALA A 25 -45.07 -1.64 -3.80
N ALA A 26 -45.42 -1.51 -2.51
CA ALA A 26 -45.87 -2.52 -1.55
C ALA A 26 -45.13 -3.87 -1.34
N SER A 27 -44.76 -4.05 -0.08
CA SER A 27 -44.36 -5.26 0.63
C SER A 27 -45.50 -6.27 0.87
N THR A 28 -45.23 -7.57 0.78
CA THR A 28 -45.70 -8.54 1.80
C THR A 28 -44.84 -9.80 1.80
N ALA A 29 -44.31 -10.13 2.98
CA ALA A 29 -43.51 -11.31 3.26
C ALA A 29 -44.38 -12.56 3.46
N THR A 30 -43.92 -13.74 3.05
CA THR A 30 -44.34 -15.03 3.63
C THR A 30 -43.25 -16.10 3.53
N LYS A 31 -42.63 -16.35 4.69
CA LYS A 31 -42.20 -17.63 5.33
C LYS A 31 -41.25 -18.64 4.65
N CYS A 32 -40.21 -18.94 5.46
CA CYS A 32 -39.65 -20.25 5.85
C CYS A 32 -38.30 -20.74 5.29
N PHE A 33 -37.38 -20.93 6.25
CA PHE A 33 -36.05 -21.56 6.31
C PHE A 33 -36.03 -23.07 5.93
N PRO A 34 -34.88 -23.77 5.75
CA PRO A 34 -33.55 -23.50 6.32
C PRO A 34 -32.30 -23.60 5.43
N VAL A 35 -31.25 -22.99 5.96
CA VAL A 35 -29.84 -23.04 5.56
C VAL A 35 -29.25 -24.40 5.91
N ALA A 36 -28.63 -25.06 4.94
CA ALA A 36 -27.67 -26.14 5.16
C ALA A 36 -26.33 -25.77 4.53
N ASN A 37 -25.30 -25.81 5.36
CA ASN A 37 -23.88 -25.65 5.06
C ASN A 37 -23.42 -26.37 3.77
N LYS A 38 -22.54 -25.71 3.01
CA LYS A 38 -21.20 -26.23 2.70
C LYS A 38 -20.32 -25.18 2.02
N SER A 39 -19.31 -24.76 2.78
CA SER A 39 -18.09 -24.11 2.33
C SER A 39 -17.44 -24.85 1.16
N PHE A 40 -17.23 -24.17 0.04
CA PHE A 40 -16.25 -24.58 -0.98
C PHE A 40 -15.38 -23.38 -1.34
N LEU A 41 -14.19 -23.34 -0.75
CA LEU A 41 -13.05 -22.55 -1.19
C LEU A 41 -12.52 -23.18 -2.50
N PRO A 42 -12.36 -22.43 -3.61
CA PRO A 42 -11.56 -22.91 -4.72
C PRO A 42 -10.09 -22.53 -4.49
N THR A 43 -9.32 -23.48 -3.99
CA THR A 43 -7.86 -23.47 -4.00
C THR A 43 -7.38 -23.45 -5.45
N ARG A 44 -6.89 -22.30 -5.95
CA ARG A 44 -6.19 -22.25 -7.24
C ARG A 44 -4.78 -22.85 -7.08
N ARG A 45 -4.68 -24.15 -7.34
CA ARG A 45 -3.41 -24.85 -7.63
C ARG A 45 -2.88 -24.36 -8.98
N PHE A 46 -1.71 -23.72 -8.99
CA PHE A 46 -0.90 -23.57 -10.20
C PHE A 46 0.00 -24.79 -10.34
N LEU A 47 -0.44 -25.77 -11.14
CA LEU A 47 0.43 -26.79 -11.72
C LEU A 47 0.24 -26.71 -13.23
N ARG A 48 1.22 -26.14 -13.93
CA ARG A 48 1.35 -26.33 -15.38
C ARG A 48 2.38 -27.43 -15.57
N ALA A 49 1.90 -28.59 -15.98
CA ALA A 49 2.77 -29.68 -16.42
C ALA A 49 3.55 -29.22 -17.66
N TYR A 50 4.87 -29.33 -17.61
CA TYR A 50 5.68 -29.29 -18.82
C TYR A 50 5.52 -30.63 -19.53
N ALA A 51 4.81 -30.62 -20.66
CA ALA A 51 4.97 -31.67 -21.65
C ALA A 51 6.32 -31.42 -22.34
N THR A 52 7.28 -32.31 -22.08
CA THR A 52 8.50 -32.44 -22.87
C THR A 52 8.11 -32.82 -24.29
N VAL A 53 8.15 -31.87 -25.23
CA VAL A 53 8.08 -32.17 -26.66
C VAL A 53 9.50 -32.25 -27.17
N HIS A 54 9.84 -33.45 -27.63
CA HIS A 54 11.06 -33.76 -28.35
C HIS A 54 11.25 -32.86 -29.57
N LYS A 55 12.53 -32.66 -29.91
CA LYS A 55 13.03 -32.11 -31.16
C LYS A 55 12.26 -32.60 -32.39
N ASP A 56 12.28 -31.74 -33.40
CA ASP A 56 11.93 -31.93 -34.81
C ASP A 56 10.52 -31.48 -35.19
N SER A 57 10.43 -30.20 -35.56
CA SER A 57 9.73 -29.71 -36.76
C SER A 57 10.00 -28.21 -36.91
N GLU A 58 10.78 -27.83 -37.92
CA GLU A 58 10.83 -26.46 -38.43
C GLU A 58 9.44 -26.09 -39.00
N GLU A 59 8.54 -25.57 -38.17
CA GLU A 59 7.34 -24.91 -38.68
C GLU A 59 7.68 -23.46 -39.08
N ARG A 60 8.08 -23.31 -40.34
CA ARG A 60 8.08 -22.03 -41.04
C ARG A 60 6.64 -21.53 -41.09
N VAL A 61 6.35 -20.49 -40.32
CA VAL A 61 5.08 -19.75 -40.33
C VAL A 61 4.71 -19.40 -41.78
N ASN A 62 3.58 -19.93 -42.23
CA ASN A 62 3.03 -19.72 -43.56
C ASN A 62 2.38 -18.32 -43.64
N VAL A 63 3.16 -17.31 -44.05
CA VAL A 63 2.77 -15.88 -44.17
C VAL A 63 1.80 -15.62 -45.35
N GLY A 64 1.09 -16.64 -45.86
CA GLY A 64 0.43 -16.60 -47.17
C GLY A 64 -1.06 -16.22 -47.21
N ASN A 65 -1.82 -16.34 -46.12
CA ASN A 65 -3.27 -16.51 -46.23
C ASN A 65 -4.15 -15.42 -45.57
N PHE A 66 -3.76 -14.15 -45.66
CA PHE A 66 -4.70 -13.04 -45.40
C PHE A 66 -5.46 -12.69 -46.69
N ALA A 67 -6.62 -13.34 -46.92
CA ALA A 67 -7.47 -13.07 -48.08
C ALA A 67 -8.34 -11.82 -47.84
N LEU A 68 -7.83 -10.64 -48.23
CA LEU A 68 -8.66 -9.44 -48.38
C LEU A 68 -9.36 -9.50 -49.74
N GLN A 69 -10.69 -9.32 -49.72
CA GLN A 69 -11.57 -9.44 -50.88
C GLN A 69 -11.14 -8.48 -52.00
N GLU A 70 -10.75 -9.05 -53.16
CA GLU A 70 -10.13 -8.35 -54.29
C GLU A 70 -11.18 -7.61 -55.15
N GLY A 71 -11.01 -6.29 -55.28
CA GLY A 71 -11.77 -5.44 -56.20
C GLY A 71 -10.94 -4.87 -57.37
N VAL A 72 -9.76 -5.43 -57.66
CA VAL A 72 -8.89 -5.00 -58.77
C VAL A 72 -8.61 -6.19 -59.67
N SER A 73 -8.56 -5.98 -60.99
CA SER A 73 -8.15 -7.04 -61.92
C SER A 73 -6.76 -7.58 -61.53
N LYS A 74 -6.65 -8.89 -61.29
CA LYS A 74 -5.39 -9.57 -60.87
C LYS A 74 -4.18 -9.19 -61.74
N LEU A 75 -4.42 -8.90 -63.02
CA LEU A 75 -3.43 -8.43 -63.99
C LEU A 75 -2.84 -7.05 -63.62
N ALA A 76 -3.67 -6.06 -63.29
CA ALA A 76 -3.20 -4.72 -62.94
C ALA A 76 -2.39 -4.71 -61.64
N GLU A 77 -2.82 -5.49 -60.64
CA GLU A 77 -2.07 -5.66 -59.39
C GLU A 77 -0.72 -6.34 -59.65
N SER A 78 -0.69 -7.40 -60.47
CA SER A 78 0.55 -8.10 -60.82
C SER A 78 1.58 -7.18 -61.52
N ALA A 79 1.12 -6.34 -62.46
CA ALA A 79 1.97 -5.38 -63.16
C ALA A 79 2.52 -4.31 -62.20
N ARG A 80 1.69 -3.83 -61.26
CA ARG A 80 2.10 -2.87 -60.23
C ARG A 80 3.16 -3.46 -59.30
N LEU A 81 3.00 -4.71 -58.84
CA LEU A 81 3.98 -5.40 -58.00
C LEU A 81 5.32 -5.58 -58.73
N LYS A 82 5.31 -5.94 -60.02
CA LYS A 82 6.54 -6.00 -60.84
C LYS A 82 7.24 -4.64 -60.90
N LYS A 83 6.49 -3.55 -61.14
CA LYS A 83 7.03 -2.19 -61.14
C LYS A 83 7.65 -1.81 -59.79
N PHE A 84 7.01 -2.17 -58.69
CA PHE A 84 7.56 -1.92 -57.36
C PHE A 84 8.85 -2.69 -57.11
N LEU A 85 8.90 -3.99 -57.43
CA LEU A 85 10.13 -4.80 -57.29
C LEU A 85 11.31 -4.28 -58.12
N LEU A 86 11.06 -3.54 -59.22
CA LEU A 86 12.09 -2.92 -60.04
C LEU A 86 12.58 -1.58 -59.49
N LYS A 87 11.66 -0.75 -58.98
CA LYS A 87 11.93 0.67 -58.67
C LYS A 87 12.08 0.97 -57.18
N LYS A 88 11.62 0.08 -56.31
CA LYS A 88 11.53 0.33 -54.88
C LYS A 88 12.24 -0.75 -54.11
N LYS A 89 12.97 -0.33 -53.10
CA LYS A 89 13.84 -1.19 -52.30
C LYS A 89 13.35 -1.35 -50.86
N THR A 90 12.43 -0.50 -50.41
CA THR A 90 11.92 -0.52 -49.02
C THR A 90 10.40 -0.66 -48.97
N GLY A 91 9.89 -1.22 -47.88
CA GLY A 91 8.44 -1.25 -47.62
C GLY A 91 7.85 0.15 -47.52
N VAL A 92 8.59 1.11 -46.95
CA VAL A 92 8.15 2.51 -46.77
C VAL A 92 7.91 3.22 -48.11
N GLU A 93 8.79 3.01 -49.10
CA GLU A 93 8.58 3.54 -50.46
C GLU A 93 7.31 2.98 -51.11
N VAL A 94 7.02 1.69 -50.89
CA VAL A 94 5.80 1.06 -51.41
C VAL A 94 4.57 1.60 -50.71
N LEU A 95 4.60 1.64 -49.37
CA LEU A 95 3.56 2.22 -48.52
C LEU A 95 3.21 3.64 -48.96
N ASN A 96 4.22 4.50 -49.12
CA ASN A 96 4.03 5.90 -49.50
C ASN A 96 3.35 6.05 -50.88
N SER A 97 3.74 5.27 -51.90
CA SER A 97 3.04 5.38 -53.21
C SER A 97 1.74 4.60 -53.29
N LEU A 98 1.46 3.72 -52.35
CA LEU A 98 0.11 3.18 -52.16
C LEU A 98 -0.77 4.16 -51.39
N LYS A 99 -0.20 5.23 -50.81
CA LYS A 99 -0.90 6.21 -49.97
C LYS A 99 -1.73 5.48 -48.91
N ILE A 100 -1.09 4.53 -48.22
CA ILE A 100 -1.69 3.78 -47.11
C ILE A 100 -1.62 4.72 -45.91
N GLY A 101 -2.77 5.20 -45.42
CA GLY A 101 -2.96 5.95 -44.18
C GLY A 101 -2.04 7.15 -43.95
N ASP A 102 -2.62 8.34 -43.76
CA ASP A 102 -1.84 9.48 -43.30
C ASP A 102 -1.31 9.27 -41.86
N ASP A 103 -2.03 8.47 -41.07
CA ASP A 103 -1.61 7.94 -39.77
C ASP A 103 -1.75 6.41 -39.69
N ILE A 104 -1.30 5.84 -38.57
CA ILE A 104 -1.31 4.39 -38.34
C ILE A 104 -2.74 3.83 -38.18
N ALA A 105 -3.70 4.58 -37.63
CA ALA A 105 -5.06 4.09 -37.46
C ALA A 105 -5.72 3.89 -38.84
N ALA A 106 -5.62 4.89 -39.71
CA ALA A 106 -6.07 4.80 -41.09
C ALA A 106 -5.28 3.76 -41.90
N ALA A 107 -4.00 3.54 -41.58
CA ALA A 107 -3.21 2.50 -42.22
C ALA A 107 -3.73 1.10 -41.90
N LEU A 108 -4.04 0.81 -40.63
CA LEU A 108 -4.52 -0.51 -40.17
C LEU A 108 -5.86 -0.90 -40.80
N GLU A 109 -6.71 0.06 -41.14
CA GLU A 109 -7.99 -0.19 -41.82
C GLU A 109 -7.87 -0.24 -43.35
N SER A 110 -6.71 0.13 -43.90
CA SER A 110 -6.54 0.26 -45.34
C SER A 110 -6.54 -1.10 -46.04
N SER A 111 -7.46 -1.30 -46.97
CA SER A 111 -7.48 -2.47 -47.87
C SER A 111 -6.21 -2.61 -48.72
N ARG A 112 -5.44 -1.52 -48.88
CA ARG A 112 -4.17 -1.48 -49.63
C ARG A 112 -3.02 -2.15 -48.88
N LEU A 113 -3.17 -2.45 -47.59
CA LEU A 113 -2.20 -3.27 -46.84
C LEU A 113 -2.01 -4.64 -47.48
N GLY A 114 -3.06 -5.25 -48.05
CA GLY A 114 -2.95 -6.52 -48.77
C GLY A 114 -1.92 -6.46 -49.92
N THR A 115 -1.91 -5.36 -50.68
CA THR A 115 -0.93 -5.14 -51.75
C THR A 115 0.49 -4.96 -51.21
N LEU A 116 0.65 -4.27 -50.07
CA LEU A 116 1.95 -4.10 -49.42
C LEU A 116 2.47 -5.44 -48.89
N THR A 117 1.64 -6.25 -48.22
CA THR A 117 2.02 -7.58 -47.74
C THR A 117 2.42 -8.51 -48.88
N LYS A 118 1.66 -8.52 -50.00
CA LYS A 118 2.03 -9.26 -51.22
C LYS A 118 3.38 -8.80 -51.79
N TYR A 119 3.67 -7.51 -51.74
CA TYR A 119 4.98 -6.97 -52.14
C TYR A 119 6.10 -7.48 -51.21
N ILE A 120 5.92 -7.36 -49.90
CA ILE A 120 6.89 -7.81 -48.89
C ILE A 120 7.22 -9.29 -49.06
N ALA A 121 6.21 -10.15 -49.20
CA ALA A 121 6.40 -11.58 -49.43
C ALA A 121 7.23 -11.87 -50.69
N LYS A 122 6.94 -11.17 -51.80
CA LYS A 122 7.71 -11.33 -53.05
C LYS A 122 9.13 -10.77 -52.95
N PHE A 123 9.31 -9.66 -52.22
CA PHE A 123 10.61 -9.05 -52.00
C PHE A 123 11.50 -9.97 -51.15
N ASN A 124 11.00 -10.49 -50.03
CA ASN A 124 11.73 -11.39 -49.13
C ASN A 124 12.10 -12.70 -49.83
N LYS A 125 11.20 -13.26 -50.64
CA LYS A 125 11.49 -14.47 -51.44
C LYS A 125 12.65 -14.26 -52.43
N LYS A 126 12.81 -13.04 -52.94
CA LYS A 126 13.89 -12.68 -53.88
C LYS A 126 15.17 -12.23 -53.18
N ASN A 127 15.09 -11.80 -51.93
CA ASN A 127 16.20 -11.26 -51.16
C ASN A 127 16.23 -11.92 -49.77
N PRO A 128 16.60 -13.21 -49.66
CA PRO A 128 16.58 -13.93 -48.39
C PRO A 128 17.47 -13.30 -47.31
N ASP A 129 18.58 -12.70 -47.74
CA ASP A 129 19.57 -12.09 -46.82
C ASP A 129 19.19 -10.65 -46.40
N LYS A 130 18.15 -10.07 -47.02
CA LYS A 130 17.69 -8.71 -46.76
C LYS A 130 16.17 -8.66 -46.76
N THR A 131 15.57 -9.36 -45.81
CA THR A 131 14.12 -9.35 -45.64
C THR A 131 13.65 -8.02 -45.04
N ILE A 132 12.42 -7.64 -45.35
CA ILE A 132 11.69 -6.52 -44.75
C ILE A 132 10.43 -7.08 -44.09
N SER A 133 9.91 -6.44 -43.05
CA SER A 133 8.65 -6.83 -42.42
C SER A 133 7.59 -5.73 -42.50
N LEU A 134 6.32 -6.11 -42.32
CA LEU A 134 5.24 -5.14 -42.31
C LEU A 134 5.35 -4.26 -41.05
N ILE A 135 5.62 -4.86 -39.89
CA ILE A 135 5.78 -4.10 -38.64
C ILE A 135 6.95 -3.11 -38.69
N GLU A 136 8.11 -3.49 -39.23
CA GLU A 136 9.26 -2.60 -39.41
C GLU A 136 8.90 -1.42 -40.32
N THR A 137 8.18 -1.71 -41.42
CA THR A 137 7.73 -0.68 -42.36
C THR A 137 6.80 0.33 -41.69
N LEU A 138 5.82 -0.15 -40.91
CA LEU A 138 4.89 0.70 -40.17
C LEU A 138 5.61 1.51 -39.08
N THR A 139 6.50 0.87 -38.32
CA THR A 139 7.30 1.49 -37.26
C THR A 139 8.22 2.59 -37.81
N THR A 140 8.86 2.33 -38.95
CA THR A 140 9.74 3.30 -39.63
C THR A 140 8.95 4.51 -40.15
N ARG A 141 7.74 4.29 -40.66
CA ARG A 141 6.91 5.35 -41.23
C ARG A 141 6.22 6.21 -40.16
N TYR A 142 5.60 5.58 -39.18
CA TYR A 142 4.71 6.26 -38.22
C TYR A 142 5.34 6.47 -36.85
N GLY A 143 6.47 5.81 -36.57
CA GLY A 143 7.15 5.83 -35.28
C GLY A 143 6.65 4.72 -34.34
N GLY A 144 7.58 4.07 -33.63
CA GLY A 144 7.27 2.92 -32.78
C GLY A 144 6.27 3.20 -31.66
N SER A 145 6.36 4.37 -31.03
CA SER A 145 5.40 4.78 -29.98
C SER A 145 3.97 4.94 -30.52
N ALA A 146 3.82 5.50 -31.72
CA ALA A 146 2.51 5.66 -32.36
C ALA A 146 1.92 4.32 -32.78
N VAL A 147 2.76 3.43 -33.36
CA VAL A 147 2.36 2.07 -33.71
C VAL A 147 1.91 1.30 -32.47
N GLU A 148 2.66 1.36 -31.38
CA GLU A 148 2.29 0.71 -30.12
C GLU A 148 0.91 1.11 -29.62
N LYS A 149 0.65 2.42 -29.55
CA LYS A 149 -0.64 2.95 -29.12
C LYS A 149 -1.78 2.48 -30.01
N ALA A 150 -1.57 2.47 -31.32
CA ALA A 150 -2.60 2.04 -32.27
C ALA A 150 -2.92 0.55 -32.15
N LEU A 151 -1.90 -0.31 -32.09
CA LEU A 151 -2.10 -1.75 -31.89
C LEU A 151 -2.83 -2.02 -30.58
N ALA A 152 -2.42 -1.36 -29.49
CA ALA A 152 -3.04 -1.53 -28.20
C ALA A 152 -4.46 -0.95 -28.07
N SER A 153 -4.81 0.04 -28.90
CA SER A 153 -6.17 0.56 -28.98
C SER A 153 -7.11 -0.46 -29.63
N VAL A 154 -6.66 -1.07 -30.73
CA VAL A 154 -7.41 -2.14 -31.42
C VAL A 154 -7.58 -3.35 -30.51
N GLU A 155 -6.53 -3.78 -29.82
CA GLU A 155 -6.58 -4.94 -28.90
C GLU A 155 -7.57 -4.76 -27.73
N ARG A 156 -7.93 -3.51 -27.38
CA ARG A 156 -8.90 -3.21 -26.33
C ARG A 156 -10.30 -2.92 -26.84
N SER A 157 -10.44 -2.57 -28.11
CA SER A 157 -11.71 -2.20 -28.71
C SER A 157 -12.55 -3.45 -28.97
N THR A 158 -13.82 -3.41 -28.57
CA THR A 158 -14.81 -4.45 -28.93
C THR A 158 -15.41 -4.24 -30.33
N ASP A 159 -15.22 -3.04 -30.89
CA ASP A 159 -15.91 -2.59 -32.10
C ASP A 159 -15.03 -2.76 -33.36
N SER A 160 -13.77 -3.14 -33.18
CA SER A 160 -12.84 -3.39 -34.27
C SER A 160 -13.25 -4.63 -35.07
N SER A 161 -13.21 -4.53 -36.40
CA SER A 161 -13.59 -5.66 -37.25
C SER A 161 -12.69 -6.89 -37.02
N PRO A 162 -13.20 -8.12 -37.14
CA PRO A 162 -12.40 -9.34 -36.93
C PRO A 162 -11.10 -9.37 -37.76
N LYS A 163 -11.16 -8.85 -38.99
CA LYS A 163 -10.00 -8.75 -39.89
C LYS A 163 -8.89 -7.87 -39.33
N VAL A 164 -9.25 -6.72 -38.75
CA VAL A 164 -8.28 -5.78 -38.15
C VAL A 164 -7.71 -6.37 -36.86
N VAL A 165 -8.53 -7.04 -36.05
CA VAL A 165 -8.09 -7.75 -34.85
C VAL A 165 -7.05 -8.83 -35.19
N ASP A 166 -7.32 -9.66 -36.19
CA ASP A 166 -6.38 -10.71 -36.60
C ASP A 166 -5.08 -10.14 -37.20
N LEU A 167 -5.18 -9.04 -37.96
CA LEU A 167 -4.00 -8.31 -38.45
C LEU A 167 -3.16 -7.80 -37.28
N VAL A 168 -3.78 -7.19 -36.26
CA VAL A 168 -3.05 -6.66 -35.09
C VAL A 168 -2.38 -7.77 -34.29
N LYS A 169 -3.02 -8.95 -34.13
CA LYS A 169 -2.37 -10.12 -33.51
C LYS A 169 -1.14 -10.56 -34.31
N GLN A 170 -1.23 -10.59 -35.64
CA GLN A 170 -0.10 -10.91 -36.49
C GLN A 170 1.02 -9.87 -36.33
N LEU A 171 0.68 -8.58 -36.41
CA LEU A 171 1.63 -7.48 -36.24
C LEU A 171 2.32 -7.53 -34.87
N ARG A 172 1.59 -7.89 -33.80
CA ARG A 172 2.17 -8.06 -32.47
C ARG A 172 3.21 -9.19 -32.43
N SER A 173 2.92 -10.34 -33.04
CA SER A 173 3.88 -11.45 -33.14
C SER A 173 5.12 -11.08 -33.96
N GLU A 174 4.94 -10.41 -35.10
CA GLU A 174 6.03 -9.87 -35.91
C GLU A 174 6.87 -8.86 -35.12
N GLN A 175 6.23 -8.01 -34.31
CA GLN A 175 6.89 -6.99 -33.51
C GLN A 175 7.83 -7.57 -32.46
N LEU A 176 7.38 -8.57 -31.69
CA LEU A 176 8.22 -9.22 -30.68
C LEU A 176 9.45 -9.88 -31.32
N THR A 177 9.25 -10.48 -32.50
CA THR A 177 10.34 -11.10 -33.27
C THR A 177 11.30 -10.06 -33.84
N PHE A 178 10.76 -8.94 -34.34
CA PHE A 178 11.55 -7.83 -34.85
C PHE A 178 12.42 -7.21 -33.76
N TRP A 179 11.87 -6.98 -32.56
CA TRP A 179 12.65 -6.47 -31.43
C TRP A 179 13.81 -7.40 -31.07
N LEU A 180 13.55 -8.71 -31.02
CA LEU A 180 14.55 -9.73 -30.70
C LEU A 180 15.67 -9.81 -31.75
N HIS A 181 15.33 -9.83 -33.05
CA HIS A 181 16.32 -9.89 -34.13
C HIS A 181 17.12 -8.61 -34.29
N SER A 182 16.57 -7.49 -33.85
CA SER A 182 17.28 -6.20 -33.79
C SER A 182 18.13 -6.06 -32.52
N ASP A 183 18.35 -7.15 -31.79
CA ASP A 183 19.10 -7.23 -30.53
C ASP A 183 18.66 -6.22 -29.45
N ASN A 184 17.36 -5.86 -29.43
CA ASN A 184 16.84 -5.02 -28.35
C ASN A 184 16.86 -5.79 -27.03
N SER A 185 17.45 -5.18 -26.00
CA SER A 185 17.32 -5.71 -24.64
C SER A 185 15.88 -5.55 -24.14
N VAL A 186 15.53 -6.29 -23.09
CA VAL A 186 14.27 -6.09 -22.36
C VAL A 186 14.16 -4.64 -21.84
N ASP A 187 15.27 -4.03 -21.43
CA ASP A 187 15.29 -2.64 -20.98
C ASP A 187 15.00 -1.65 -22.12
N ASP A 188 15.47 -1.92 -23.33
CA ASP A 188 15.21 -1.05 -24.49
C ASP A 188 13.75 -1.11 -24.91
N VAL A 189 13.15 -2.31 -24.89
CA VAL A 189 11.71 -2.48 -25.10
C VAL A 189 10.92 -1.79 -23.98
N PHE A 190 11.31 -1.93 -22.71
CA PHE A 190 10.67 -1.20 -21.62
C PHE A 190 10.73 0.33 -21.83
N LYS A 191 11.90 0.90 -22.19
CA LYS A 191 12.03 2.35 -22.47
C LYS A 191 11.10 2.78 -23.59
N LEU A 192 11.03 2.00 -24.68
CA LEU A 192 10.16 2.26 -25.82
C LEU A 192 8.69 2.27 -25.38
N LEU A 193 8.24 1.22 -24.68
CA LEU A 193 6.86 1.13 -24.22
C LEU A 193 6.54 2.21 -23.19
N ASN A 194 7.43 2.49 -22.24
CA ASN A 194 7.22 3.50 -21.21
C ASN A 194 7.06 4.89 -21.82
N SER A 195 7.80 5.21 -22.88
CA SER A 195 7.62 6.46 -23.63
C SER A 195 6.24 6.56 -24.31
N ALA A 196 5.64 5.44 -24.68
CA ALA A 196 4.30 5.40 -25.25
C ALA A 196 3.21 5.60 -24.19
N TYR A 197 3.38 5.10 -22.97
CA TYR A 197 2.31 5.08 -21.97
C TYR A 197 2.58 6.00 -20.75
N ALA A 198 3.28 7.11 -20.95
CA ALA A 198 3.66 8.03 -19.88
C ALA A 198 2.46 8.61 -19.11
N GLY A 199 2.60 8.73 -17.79
CA GLY A 199 1.60 9.35 -16.89
C GLY A 199 0.97 8.37 -15.89
N PRO A 200 -0.05 8.81 -15.13
CA PRO A 200 -0.75 7.99 -14.13
C PRO A 200 -1.41 6.73 -14.72
N GLU A 201 -1.79 6.79 -16.00
CA GLU A 201 -2.39 5.69 -16.76
C GLU A 201 -1.42 4.54 -17.08
N PHE A 202 -0.12 4.71 -16.81
CA PHE A 202 0.90 3.67 -16.94
C PHE A 202 0.45 2.34 -16.31
N PHE A 203 -0.15 2.40 -15.11
CA PHE A 203 -0.61 1.21 -14.39
C PHE A 203 -1.81 0.50 -15.03
N ALA A 204 -2.60 1.22 -15.85
CA ALA A 204 -3.68 0.66 -16.66
C ALA A 204 -3.24 0.35 -18.11
N SER A 205 -1.97 0.59 -18.42
CA SER A 205 -1.44 0.45 -19.76
C SER A 205 -1.24 -1.04 -20.12
N PRO A 206 -1.21 -1.36 -21.43
CA PRO A 206 -1.05 -2.73 -21.90
C PRO A 206 0.43 -3.13 -21.87
N LEU A 207 1.31 -2.20 -21.50
CA LEU A 207 2.76 -2.33 -21.47
C LEU A 207 3.18 -3.56 -20.71
N PHE A 208 2.61 -3.81 -19.53
CA PHE A 208 3.02 -4.95 -18.71
C PHE A 208 2.79 -6.28 -19.43
N ARG A 209 1.65 -6.44 -20.10
CA ARG A 209 1.36 -7.65 -20.88
C ARG A 209 2.33 -7.78 -22.06
N ILE A 210 2.53 -6.72 -22.82
CA ILE A 210 3.43 -6.72 -23.99
C ILE A 210 4.87 -7.01 -23.55
N LEU A 211 5.30 -6.42 -22.44
CA LEU A 211 6.62 -6.61 -21.87
C LEU A 211 6.80 -8.03 -21.31
N ASP A 212 5.79 -8.61 -20.66
CA ASP A 212 5.78 -10.02 -20.24
C ASP A 212 5.92 -10.97 -21.44
N ASP A 213 5.14 -10.72 -22.51
CA ASP A 213 5.21 -11.50 -23.75
C ASP A 213 6.62 -11.42 -24.37
N TYR A 214 7.24 -10.23 -24.36
CA TYR A 214 8.61 -10.04 -24.83
C TYR A 214 9.64 -10.73 -23.93
N ILE A 215 9.53 -10.60 -22.60
CA ILE A 215 10.43 -11.25 -21.64
C ILE A 215 10.38 -12.77 -21.81
N ALA A 216 9.19 -13.34 -21.98
CA ALA A 216 9.04 -14.78 -22.21
C ALA A 216 9.79 -15.23 -23.48
N LYS A 217 9.63 -14.50 -24.59
CA LYS A 217 10.34 -14.80 -25.85
C LYS A 217 11.84 -14.56 -25.72
N PHE A 218 12.26 -13.47 -25.10
CA PHE A 218 13.67 -13.14 -24.90
C PHE A 218 14.37 -14.22 -24.07
N ASN A 219 13.78 -14.64 -22.95
CA ASN A 219 14.34 -15.67 -22.09
C ASN A 219 14.41 -17.04 -22.80
N SER A 220 13.39 -17.41 -23.58
CA SER A 220 13.42 -18.70 -24.29
C SER A 220 14.50 -18.76 -25.38
N GLU A 221 14.68 -17.67 -26.14
CA GLU A 221 15.54 -17.65 -27.33
C GLU A 221 17.00 -17.32 -26.98
N LYS A 222 17.23 -16.46 -25.97
CA LYS A 222 18.56 -16.04 -25.53
C LYS A 222 19.00 -16.76 -24.23
N GLN A 223 18.23 -17.73 -23.74
CA GLN A 223 18.47 -18.44 -22.47
C GLN A 223 18.63 -17.49 -21.26
N GLY A 224 17.83 -16.43 -21.24
CA GLY A 224 17.85 -15.39 -20.20
C GLY A 224 17.05 -15.74 -18.94
N GLN A 225 17.20 -14.91 -17.91
CA GLN A 225 16.45 -14.98 -16.65
C GLN A 225 15.81 -13.63 -16.27
N GLU A 226 15.50 -12.79 -17.26
CA GLU A 226 14.86 -11.51 -17.01
C GLU A 226 13.45 -11.71 -16.45
N THR A 227 13.02 -10.80 -15.58
CA THR A 227 11.67 -10.81 -15.02
C THR A 227 11.07 -9.42 -15.12
N LEU A 228 9.74 -9.35 -15.12
CA LEU A 228 9.03 -8.08 -15.13
C LEU A 228 9.47 -7.19 -13.96
N ILE A 229 9.56 -7.75 -12.76
CA ILE A 229 9.94 -6.99 -11.55
C ILE A 229 11.37 -6.45 -11.66
N LYS A 230 12.34 -7.24 -12.12
CA LYS A 230 13.73 -6.78 -12.30
C LYS A 230 13.82 -5.68 -13.36
N THR A 231 13.12 -5.86 -14.47
CA THR A 231 13.04 -4.88 -15.55
C THR A 231 12.46 -3.55 -15.07
N LEU A 232 11.30 -3.58 -14.41
CA LEU A 232 10.64 -2.37 -13.89
C LEU A 232 11.50 -1.70 -12.82
N THR A 233 12.11 -2.48 -11.92
CA THR A 233 13.01 -1.95 -10.89
C THR A 233 14.18 -1.19 -11.51
N ARG A 234 14.83 -1.75 -12.54
CA ARG A 234 15.93 -1.10 -13.26
C ARG A 234 15.44 0.12 -14.03
N GLY A 235 14.32 -0.02 -14.74
CA GLY A 235 13.67 1.02 -15.53
C GLY A 235 13.26 2.25 -14.73
N PHE A 236 12.79 2.05 -13.49
CA PHE A 236 12.44 3.12 -12.56
C PHE A 236 13.61 3.60 -11.69
N ARG A 237 14.85 3.24 -12.05
CA ARG A 237 16.08 3.70 -11.40
C ARG A 237 16.20 3.24 -9.94
N GLY A 238 15.79 2.01 -9.66
CA GLY A 238 16.00 1.33 -8.39
C GLY A 238 14.71 1.07 -7.61
N GLU A 239 14.82 0.16 -6.64
CA GLU A 239 13.67 -0.35 -5.88
C GLU A 239 12.95 0.74 -5.08
N SER A 240 13.68 1.69 -4.46
CA SER A 240 13.05 2.77 -3.69
C SER A 240 12.12 3.65 -4.54
N ASN A 241 12.49 3.94 -5.78
CA ASN A 241 11.64 4.71 -6.69
C ASN A 241 10.45 3.87 -7.17
N PHE A 242 10.68 2.59 -7.44
CA PHE A 242 9.62 1.70 -7.85
C PHE A 242 8.56 1.51 -6.75
N VAL A 243 8.98 1.26 -5.51
CA VAL A 243 8.10 1.19 -4.33
C VAL A 243 7.32 2.49 -4.15
N TRP A 244 7.98 3.65 -4.26
CA TRP A 244 7.31 4.93 -4.13
C TRP A 244 6.22 5.13 -5.19
N LEU A 245 6.47 4.73 -6.44
CA LEU A 245 5.47 4.73 -7.52
C LEU A 245 4.29 3.80 -7.20
N LEU A 246 4.54 2.59 -6.70
CA LEU A 246 3.49 1.65 -6.32
C LEU A 246 2.64 2.19 -5.16
N ALA A 247 3.27 2.80 -4.15
CA ALA A 247 2.58 3.42 -3.03
C ALA A 247 1.66 4.57 -3.48
N GLY A 248 2.14 5.42 -4.39
CA GLY A 248 1.35 6.49 -4.99
C GLY A 248 0.15 5.96 -5.78
N ALA A 249 0.36 4.95 -6.62
CA ALA A 249 -0.68 4.34 -7.45
C ALA A 249 -1.83 3.73 -6.63
N LYS A 250 -1.53 3.15 -5.45
CA LYS A 250 -2.56 2.60 -4.57
C LYS A 250 -3.39 3.65 -3.83
N GLN A 251 -2.88 4.88 -3.70
CA GLN A 251 -3.49 5.91 -2.83
C GLN A 251 -4.11 7.07 -3.58
N GLN A 252 -3.59 7.41 -4.75
CA GLN A 252 -3.96 8.63 -5.47
C GLN A 252 -5.17 8.44 -6.40
N THR A 253 -5.69 7.22 -6.51
CA THR A 253 -6.80 6.92 -7.42
C THR A 253 -7.73 5.86 -6.85
N HIS A 254 -9.01 5.94 -7.24
CA HIS A 254 -10.01 4.91 -6.99
C HIS A 254 -10.20 3.96 -8.19
N ASP A 255 -9.40 4.10 -9.26
CA ASP A 255 -9.43 3.16 -10.38
C ASP A 255 -8.84 1.81 -9.93
N LEU A 256 -9.73 0.84 -9.73
CA LEU A 256 -9.40 -0.51 -9.27
C LEU A 256 -8.39 -1.22 -10.18
N ARG A 257 -8.31 -0.89 -11.47
CA ARG A 257 -7.33 -1.50 -12.38
C ARG A 257 -5.92 -1.08 -12.02
N ILE A 258 -5.74 0.21 -11.70
CA ILE A 258 -4.45 0.77 -11.28
C ILE A 258 -4.06 0.21 -9.91
N VAL A 259 -4.99 0.24 -8.95
CA VAL A 259 -4.75 -0.27 -7.59
C VAL A 259 -4.38 -1.76 -7.62
N ASN A 260 -5.14 -2.58 -8.34
CA ASN A 260 -4.88 -4.02 -8.44
C ASN A 260 -3.53 -4.29 -9.12
N LYS A 261 -3.17 -3.56 -10.19
CA LYS A 261 -1.87 -3.77 -10.85
C LYS A 261 -0.71 -3.36 -9.94
N ALA A 262 -0.85 -2.26 -9.21
CA ALA A 262 0.16 -1.85 -8.23
C ALA A 262 0.32 -2.88 -7.10
N GLN A 263 -0.78 -3.46 -6.61
CA GLN A 263 -0.74 -4.55 -5.62
C GLN A 263 -0.06 -5.82 -6.19
N GLU A 264 -0.38 -6.22 -7.42
CA GLU A 264 0.24 -7.37 -8.08
C GLU A 264 1.77 -7.22 -8.20
N LEU A 265 2.23 -6.02 -8.56
CA LEU A 265 3.65 -5.68 -8.67
C LEU A 265 4.33 -5.62 -7.29
N GLU A 266 3.67 -5.06 -6.28
CA GLU A 266 4.13 -5.08 -4.88
C GLU A 266 4.34 -6.52 -4.38
N GLU A 267 3.36 -7.41 -4.60
CA GLU A 267 3.49 -8.81 -4.22
C GLU A 267 4.60 -9.52 -4.99
N GLY A 268 4.78 -9.18 -6.27
CA GLY A 268 5.91 -9.65 -7.08
C GLY A 268 7.26 -9.30 -6.47
N LEU A 269 7.42 -8.05 -6.02
CA LEU A 269 8.64 -7.58 -5.36
C LEU A 269 8.86 -8.29 -4.01
N ILE A 270 7.81 -8.46 -3.20
CA ILE A 270 7.89 -9.21 -1.94
C ILE A 270 8.32 -10.67 -2.18
N ARG A 271 7.76 -11.34 -3.20
CA ARG A 271 8.15 -12.71 -3.57
C ARG A 271 9.60 -12.78 -4.05
N GLN A 272 10.05 -11.77 -4.80
CA GLN A 272 11.45 -11.68 -5.22
C GLN A 272 12.39 -11.53 -4.02
N TRP A 273 12.11 -10.60 -3.10
CA TRP A 273 12.92 -10.41 -1.88
C TRP A 273 13.03 -11.70 -1.07
N ARG A 274 11.93 -12.45 -0.95
CA ARG A 274 11.95 -13.75 -0.27
C ARG A 274 12.82 -14.76 -1.00
N HIS A 275 12.68 -14.88 -2.32
CA HIS A 275 13.46 -15.82 -3.12
C HIS A 275 14.97 -15.52 -3.05
N GLU A 276 15.31 -14.23 -3.12
CA GLU A 276 16.68 -13.72 -3.01
C GLU A 276 17.19 -13.67 -1.56
N LYS A 277 16.35 -14.05 -0.58
CA LYS A 277 16.66 -14.06 0.86
C LYS A 277 17.18 -12.71 1.36
N VAL A 278 16.58 -11.62 0.88
CA VAL A 278 16.98 -10.26 1.23
C VAL A 278 16.70 -10.02 2.71
N GLU A 279 17.71 -9.61 3.47
CA GLU A 279 17.57 -9.36 4.90
C GLU A 279 16.55 -8.24 5.20
N PRO A 280 15.67 -8.38 6.23
CA PRO A 280 14.67 -7.36 6.58
C PRO A 280 15.25 -5.95 6.72
N VAL A 281 16.47 -5.82 7.28
CA VAL A 281 17.14 -4.53 7.48
C VAL A 281 17.46 -3.83 6.15
N ALA A 282 17.77 -4.58 5.09
CA ALA A 282 18.01 -4.01 3.76
C ALA A 282 16.69 -3.48 3.16
N ILE A 283 15.60 -4.23 3.31
CA ILE A 283 14.27 -3.82 2.85
C ILE A 283 13.79 -2.58 3.59
N MET A 284 14.09 -2.45 4.89
CA MET A 284 13.79 -1.20 5.62
C MET A 284 14.43 0.03 4.98
N LYS A 285 15.65 -0.07 4.43
CA LYS A 285 16.28 1.04 3.71
C LYS A 285 15.55 1.36 2.41
N VAL A 286 15.20 0.33 1.63
CA VAL A 286 14.45 0.47 0.37
C VAL A 286 13.12 1.19 0.61
N LEU A 287 12.42 0.79 1.67
CA LEU A 287 11.12 1.30 2.09
C LEU A 287 11.19 2.62 2.89
N LYS A 288 12.39 3.16 3.15
CA LYS A 288 12.66 4.34 3.99
C LYS A 288 12.09 4.23 5.41
N LEU A 289 12.10 3.02 5.95
CA LEU A 289 11.65 2.69 7.30
C LEU A 289 12.79 2.72 8.31
N ASP A 290 14.02 3.05 7.91
CA ASP A 290 15.25 2.96 8.72
C ASP A 290 15.57 4.21 9.54
N ASN A 291 14.84 5.31 9.33
CA ASN A 291 15.06 6.63 9.96
C ASN A 291 14.27 6.85 11.26
N GLY A 292 14.20 5.82 12.11
CA GLY A 292 13.60 5.88 13.44
C GLY A 292 12.19 5.27 13.54
N ALA A 293 11.84 4.81 14.74
CA ALA A 293 10.60 4.07 15.00
C ALA A 293 9.33 4.88 14.68
N GLU A 294 9.32 6.18 15.03
CA GLU A 294 8.18 7.06 14.74
C GLU A 294 7.97 7.20 13.23
N ASN A 295 9.03 7.42 12.45
CA ASN A 295 8.91 7.50 10.99
C ASN A 295 8.49 6.16 10.38
N ALA A 296 9.03 5.04 10.88
CA ALA A 296 8.69 3.70 10.40
C ALA A 296 7.19 3.40 10.61
N LEU A 297 6.65 3.66 11.80
CA LEU A 297 5.23 3.41 12.10
C LEU A 297 4.28 4.40 11.41
N ARG A 298 4.78 5.55 10.98
CA ARG A 298 4.01 6.55 10.23
C ARG A 298 4.05 6.34 8.72
N SER A 299 4.94 5.46 8.24
CA SER A 299 5.17 5.24 6.83
C SER A 299 4.05 4.41 6.20
N GLU A 300 3.66 4.80 5.00
CA GLU A 300 2.72 4.06 4.17
C GLU A 300 3.31 2.74 3.65
N ASN A 301 4.64 2.64 3.62
CA ASN A 301 5.34 1.42 3.25
C ASN A 301 5.39 0.38 4.39
N LEU A 302 4.90 0.72 5.59
CA LEU A 302 4.86 -0.22 6.72
C LEU A 302 4.02 -1.46 6.38
N GLU A 303 2.91 -1.30 5.65
CA GLU A 303 2.05 -2.41 5.24
C GLU A 303 2.80 -3.38 4.32
N MET A 304 3.58 -2.85 3.36
CA MET A 304 4.40 -3.67 2.47
C MET A 304 5.46 -4.45 3.25
N PHE A 305 6.10 -3.79 4.23
CA PHE A 305 7.07 -4.45 5.11
C PHE A 305 6.42 -5.55 5.95
N ASP A 306 5.25 -5.28 6.53
CA ASP A 306 4.49 -6.24 7.33
C ASP A 306 4.11 -7.50 6.53
N LYS A 307 3.67 -7.32 5.28
CA LYS A 307 3.40 -8.44 4.36
C LYS A 307 4.65 -9.28 4.12
N TYR A 308 5.81 -8.64 3.92
CA TYR A 308 7.07 -9.34 3.74
C TYR A 308 7.45 -10.16 4.99
N ILE A 309 7.37 -9.57 6.19
CA ILE A 309 7.67 -10.29 7.44
C ILE A 309 6.71 -11.45 7.69
N THR A 310 5.41 -11.24 7.43
CA THR A 310 4.39 -12.31 7.52
C THR A 310 4.67 -13.45 6.55
N LEU A 311 5.23 -13.16 5.38
CA LEU A 311 5.59 -14.19 4.40
C LEU A 311 6.84 -14.98 4.82
N LEU A 312 7.79 -14.34 5.49
CA LEU A 312 8.96 -15.01 6.09
C LEU A 312 8.55 -15.95 7.22
N SER A 313 7.70 -15.48 8.14
CA SER A 313 7.32 -16.23 9.35
C SER A 313 6.54 -17.51 9.07
N LYS A 314 5.70 -17.54 8.01
CA LYS A 314 4.92 -18.72 7.61
C LYS A 314 5.74 -19.97 7.27
N ASN A 315 7.04 -19.84 7.03
CA ASN A 315 7.89 -20.94 6.57
C ASN A 315 9.09 -21.23 7.48
N SER A 316 9.26 -20.50 8.58
CA SER A 316 10.37 -20.70 9.52
C SER A 316 9.99 -21.72 10.60
N GLN A 317 10.53 -22.94 10.52
CA GLN A 317 10.29 -24.00 11.52
C GLN A 317 10.94 -23.74 12.89
N HIS A 318 11.87 -22.78 13.00
CA HIS A 318 12.72 -22.67 14.19
C HIS A 318 12.97 -21.27 14.75
N ASN A 319 12.57 -20.18 14.11
CA ASN A 319 12.66 -18.82 14.65
C ASN A 319 11.64 -17.90 13.96
N GLU A 320 10.52 -17.61 14.63
CA GLU A 320 9.50 -16.71 14.10
C GLU A 320 10.02 -15.27 14.08
N VAL A 321 10.32 -14.76 12.88
CA VAL A 321 10.66 -13.35 12.70
C VAL A 321 9.37 -12.53 12.76
N THR A 322 9.27 -11.62 13.74
CA THR A 322 8.10 -10.75 13.90
C THR A 322 8.42 -9.30 13.56
N LEU A 323 7.41 -8.55 13.11
CA LEU A 323 7.56 -7.12 12.83
C LEU A 323 7.98 -6.35 14.10
N LEU A 324 7.36 -6.65 15.25
CA LEU A 324 7.72 -6.07 16.53
C LEU A 324 9.19 -6.37 16.89
N GLY A 325 9.62 -7.62 16.74
CA GLY A 325 10.99 -8.04 17.05
C GLY A 325 12.03 -7.30 16.20
N ILE A 326 11.78 -7.13 14.90
CA ILE A 326 12.68 -6.36 14.02
C ILE A 326 12.73 -4.88 14.43
N LEU A 327 11.58 -4.26 14.68
CA LEU A 327 11.51 -2.86 15.09
C LEU A 327 12.23 -2.65 16.43
N THR A 328 12.00 -3.51 17.41
CA THR A 328 12.66 -3.46 18.73
C THR A 328 14.15 -3.69 18.61
N SER A 329 14.60 -4.65 17.81
CA SER A 329 16.02 -4.91 17.58
C SER A 329 16.73 -3.70 16.98
N LYS A 330 16.08 -3.01 16.03
CA LYS A 330 16.68 -1.86 15.33
C LYS A 330 16.61 -0.56 16.13
N TYR A 331 15.50 -0.31 16.82
CA TYR A 331 15.23 1.00 17.45
C TYR A 331 15.28 0.98 18.98
N GLY A 332 15.29 -0.19 19.59
CA GLY A 332 15.17 -0.36 21.04
C GLY A 332 13.72 -0.31 21.52
N GLU A 333 13.44 -1.12 22.53
CA GLU A 333 12.10 -1.37 23.07
C GLU A 333 11.36 -0.07 23.46
N ALA A 334 12.04 0.82 24.20
CA ALA A 334 11.46 2.08 24.65
C ALA A 334 11.05 2.99 23.48
N ASN A 335 11.86 3.06 22.41
CA ASN A 335 11.57 3.92 21.27
C ASN A 335 10.42 3.37 20.42
N VAL A 336 10.33 2.04 20.29
CA VAL A 336 9.21 1.39 19.61
C VAL A 336 7.91 1.58 20.37
N ALA A 337 7.90 1.35 21.69
CA ALA A 337 6.72 1.58 22.52
C ALA A 337 6.20 3.02 22.41
N LYS A 338 7.13 3.99 22.47
CA LYS A 338 6.82 5.42 22.30
C LYS A 338 6.27 5.77 20.93
N ALA A 339 6.69 5.06 19.89
CA ALA A 339 6.21 5.27 18.54
C ALA A 339 4.84 4.61 18.29
N ILE A 340 4.53 3.48 18.96
CA ILE A 340 3.26 2.76 18.81
C ILE A 340 2.09 3.58 19.34
N ALA A 341 2.18 4.14 20.56
CA ALA A 341 1.02 4.78 21.17
C ALA A 341 0.38 5.92 20.35
N PRO A 342 1.13 6.88 19.76
CA PRO A 342 0.52 7.89 18.89
C PRO A 342 0.05 7.33 17.54
N ALA A 343 0.54 6.16 17.10
CA ALA A 343 0.09 5.51 15.87
C ALA A 343 -1.32 4.88 16.01
N LEU A 344 -1.76 4.58 17.24
CA LEU A 344 -3.09 4.02 17.53
C LEU A 344 -4.25 4.99 17.31
N ARG A 345 -3.98 6.29 17.16
CA ARG A 345 -5.02 7.32 17.04
C ARG A 345 -5.09 7.97 15.67
N ARG A 346 -4.57 7.28 14.64
CA ARG A 346 -4.48 7.83 13.29
C ARG A 346 -5.68 7.48 12.45
N GLU A 347 -6.09 8.43 11.59
CA GLU A 347 -7.23 8.28 10.69
C GLU A 347 -7.00 7.24 9.57
N LYS A 348 -5.75 6.87 9.26
CA LYS A 348 -5.47 5.81 8.27
C LYS A 348 -5.66 4.42 8.89
N ALA A 349 -6.79 3.80 8.60
CA ALA A 349 -7.23 2.51 9.14
C ALA A 349 -6.14 1.40 9.12
N ASN A 350 -5.37 1.26 8.03
CA ASN A 350 -4.38 0.18 7.94
C ASN A 350 -3.19 0.38 8.90
N THR A 351 -2.73 1.61 9.09
CA THR A 351 -1.63 1.91 10.02
C THR A 351 -2.08 1.72 11.47
N GLU A 352 -3.32 2.09 11.77
CA GLU A 352 -3.94 1.88 13.08
C GLU A 352 -4.04 0.38 13.42
N LEU A 353 -4.49 -0.45 12.48
CA LEU A 353 -4.60 -1.91 12.66
C LEU A 353 -3.24 -2.56 12.96
N ILE A 354 -2.18 -2.16 12.23
CA ILE A 354 -0.83 -2.65 12.49
C ILE A 354 -0.35 -2.18 13.88
N ALA A 355 -0.55 -0.91 14.23
CA ALA A 355 -0.18 -0.37 15.53
C ALA A 355 -0.89 -1.09 16.68
N ALA A 356 -2.20 -1.35 16.58
CA ALA A 356 -2.98 -2.07 17.57
C ALA A 356 -2.48 -3.51 17.76
N ARG A 357 -2.18 -4.21 16.66
CA ARG A 357 -1.60 -5.55 16.71
C ARG A 357 -0.21 -5.54 17.36
N LEU A 358 0.64 -4.56 17.02
CA LEU A 358 1.97 -4.42 17.63
C LEU A 358 1.89 -4.09 19.13
N GLN A 359 0.95 -3.23 19.54
CA GLN A 359 0.71 -2.92 20.95
C GLN A 359 0.30 -4.17 21.73
N GLN A 360 -0.64 -4.96 21.22
CA GLN A 360 -1.05 -6.21 21.88
C GLN A 360 0.11 -7.19 22.04
N GLN A 361 0.92 -7.36 20.99
CA GLN A 361 2.13 -8.20 21.05
C GLN A 361 3.12 -7.68 22.09
N GLN A 362 3.34 -6.37 22.14
CA GLN A 362 4.24 -5.73 23.08
C GLN A 362 3.79 -5.89 24.53
N LEU A 363 2.51 -5.59 24.83
CA LEU A 363 1.93 -5.76 26.17
C LEU A 363 2.02 -7.21 26.66
N LYS A 364 1.71 -8.17 25.77
CA LYS A 364 1.84 -9.60 26.07
C LYS A 364 3.30 -9.99 26.32
N GLY A 365 4.22 -9.53 25.48
CA GLY A 365 5.65 -9.79 25.64
C GLY A 365 6.21 -9.23 26.95
N TRP A 366 5.82 -8.03 27.37
CA TRP A 366 6.21 -7.47 28.67
C TRP A 366 5.72 -8.32 29.83
N LEU A 367 4.48 -8.81 29.74
CA LEU A 367 3.88 -9.67 30.77
C LEU A 367 4.60 -11.03 30.86
N GLU A 368 4.85 -11.68 29.71
CA GLU A 368 5.53 -12.97 29.64
C GLU A 368 6.98 -12.89 30.12
N ASN A 369 7.63 -11.73 29.94
CA ASN A 369 8.96 -11.45 30.48
C ASN A 369 8.94 -11.01 31.96
N GLY A 370 7.79 -11.06 32.63
CA GLY A 370 7.67 -10.78 34.07
C GLY A 370 7.82 -9.31 34.45
N MET A 371 7.63 -8.38 33.52
CA MET A 371 7.73 -6.94 33.83
C MET A 371 6.61 -6.51 34.80
N SER A 372 6.96 -5.74 35.81
CA SER A 372 5.97 -5.07 36.67
C SER A 372 5.45 -3.79 36.00
N PRO A 373 4.28 -3.28 36.41
CA PRO A 373 3.82 -1.97 35.95
C PRO A 373 4.79 -0.82 36.22
N ASP A 374 5.57 -0.88 37.32
CA ASP A 374 6.62 0.10 37.59
C ASP A 374 7.80 -0.03 36.61
N ASP A 375 8.13 -1.23 36.15
CA ASP A 375 9.17 -1.44 35.13
C ASP A 375 8.72 -0.92 33.77
N VAL A 376 7.46 -1.14 33.40
CA VAL A 376 6.87 -0.57 32.18
C VAL A 376 6.82 0.96 32.28
N PHE A 377 6.47 1.53 33.43
CA PHE A 377 6.56 2.98 33.62
C PHE A 377 7.99 3.49 33.40
N LYS A 378 8.99 2.83 33.98
CA LYS A 378 10.41 3.19 33.78
C LYS A 378 10.81 3.10 32.30
N LEU A 379 10.41 2.04 31.60
CA LEU A 379 10.67 1.87 30.17
C LEU A 379 10.09 3.03 29.33
N LEU A 380 8.85 3.43 29.62
CA LEU A 380 8.14 4.46 28.87
C LEU A 380 8.59 5.88 29.22
N TRP A 381 8.94 6.17 30.48
CA TRP A 381 9.24 7.55 30.92
C TRP A 381 10.71 7.82 31.27
N LEU A 382 11.61 6.84 31.14
CA LEU A 382 13.05 7.08 31.24
C LEU A 382 13.68 7.03 29.84
N TYR A 383 14.57 7.97 29.56
CA TYR A 383 15.46 7.94 28.40
C TYR A 383 16.86 8.37 28.83
N ASN A 384 17.86 7.51 28.61
CA ASN A 384 19.25 7.74 29.04
C ASN A 384 19.39 8.18 30.51
N GLY A 385 18.62 7.55 31.40
CA GLY A 385 18.62 7.87 32.84
C GLY A 385 17.93 9.20 33.20
N LYS A 386 17.42 9.97 32.24
CA LYS A 386 16.65 11.19 32.47
C LYS A 386 15.16 10.91 32.37
N ARG A 387 14.41 11.45 33.35
CA ARG A 387 12.95 11.34 33.39
C ARG A 387 12.33 12.30 32.38
N LEU A 388 11.52 11.78 31.48
CA LEU A 388 10.76 12.55 30.52
C LEU A 388 9.60 13.28 31.23
N VAL A 389 9.23 14.44 30.71
CA VAL A 389 8.10 15.21 31.24
C VAL A 389 6.81 14.47 30.91
N ILE A 390 6.15 13.86 31.91
CA ILE A 390 4.93 13.06 31.74
C ILE A 390 3.88 13.79 30.88
N ALA A 391 3.80 15.12 31.06
CA ALA A 391 2.84 15.93 30.34
C ALA A 391 3.02 16.01 28.82
N GLN A 392 4.21 15.70 28.30
CA GLN A 392 4.49 15.74 26.85
C GLN A 392 4.22 14.39 26.17
N GLN A 393 3.89 13.34 26.93
CA GLN A 393 3.71 11.96 26.45
C GLN A 393 2.46 11.32 27.05
N TRP A 394 1.36 12.06 27.07
CA TRP A 394 0.10 11.65 27.70
C TRP A 394 -0.52 10.39 27.04
N ASP A 395 -0.10 10.07 25.82
CA ASP A 395 -0.54 8.87 25.10
C ASP A 395 0.07 7.58 25.67
N MET A 396 1.25 7.68 26.28
CA MET A 396 1.86 6.53 26.98
C MET A 396 1.07 6.10 28.21
N LEU A 397 0.24 7.00 28.78
CA LEU A 397 -0.59 6.66 29.95
C LEU A 397 -1.64 5.61 29.58
N ASP A 398 -2.15 5.62 28.36
CA ASP A 398 -3.11 4.62 27.91
C ASP A 398 -2.42 3.26 27.74
N THR A 399 -1.21 3.24 27.17
CA THR A 399 -0.41 2.02 27.07
C THR A 399 -0.09 1.42 28.44
N LEU A 400 0.26 2.26 29.43
CA LEU A 400 0.51 1.81 30.79
C LEU A 400 -0.77 1.31 31.48
N ASP A 401 -1.90 2.02 31.31
CA ASP A 401 -3.19 1.61 31.87
C ASP A 401 -3.64 0.24 31.32
N GLU A 402 -3.50 0.05 30.00
CA GLU A 402 -3.77 -1.23 29.35
C GLU A 402 -2.88 -2.35 29.88
N PHE A 403 -1.58 -2.08 30.09
CA PHE A 403 -0.68 -3.04 30.70
C PHE A 403 -1.11 -3.40 32.13
N ILE A 404 -1.47 -2.41 32.95
CA ILE A 404 -1.94 -2.62 34.33
C ILE A 404 -3.20 -3.48 34.35
N MET A 405 -4.17 -3.20 33.47
CA MET A 405 -5.37 -4.02 33.35
C MET A 405 -5.04 -5.46 32.95
N LEU A 406 -4.10 -5.66 32.02
CA LEU A 406 -3.64 -6.99 31.63
C LEU A 406 -2.92 -7.70 32.79
N TYR A 407 -2.01 -7.03 33.48
CA TYR A 407 -1.23 -7.52 34.60
C TYR A 407 -2.11 -7.95 35.78
N ASN A 408 -3.07 -7.11 36.18
CA ASN A 408 -4.02 -7.41 37.26
C ASN A 408 -4.86 -8.65 36.93
N ARG A 409 -5.34 -8.78 35.68
CA ARG A 409 -6.10 -9.95 35.22
C ARG A 409 -5.24 -11.21 35.22
N TYR A 410 -4.01 -11.12 34.71
CA TYR A 410 -3.08 -12.25 34.65
C TYR A 410 -2.75 -12.81 36.03
N ASN A 411 -2.46 -11.92 36.99
CA ASN A 411 -2.14 -12.30 38.37
C ASN A 411 -3.36 -12.67 39.22
N ARG A 412 -4.58 -12.62 38.65
CA ARG A 412 -5.85 -12.87 39.37
C ARG A 412 -5.96 -12.09 40.67
N ALA A 413 -5.45 -10.85 40.67
CA ALA A 413 -5.40 -10.02 41.87
C ALA A 413 -6.82 -9.71 42.36
N LYS A 414 -7.06 -9.91 43.66
CA LYS A 414 -8.30 -9.46 44.30
C LYS A 414 -8.40 -7.94 44.16
N PRO A 415 -9.61 -7.35 44.15
CA PRO A 415 -9.77 -5.90 43.99
C PRO A 415 -8.91 -5.05 44.95
N SER A 416 -8.68 -5.52 46.18
CA SER A 416 -7.80 -4.86 47.17
C SER A 416 -6.32 -4.85 46.80
N ASP A 417 -5.88 -5.86 46.06
CA ASP A 417 -4.47 -6.15 45.75
C ASP A 417 -4.10 -5.69 44.34
N GLN A 418 -5.09 -5.21 43.56
CA GLN A 418 -4.88 -4.66 42.23
C GLN A 418 -4.07 -3.37 42.33
N THR A 419 -3.11 -3.21 41.42
CA THR A 419 -2.45 -1.92 41.25
C THR A 419 -3.26 -1.05 40.30
N SER A 420 -3.19 0.26 40.46
CA SER A 420 -3.88 1.24 39.62
C SER A 420 -2.88 2.14 38.91
N LEU A 421 -3.28 2.75 37.81
CA LEU A 421 -2.44 3.71 37.09
C LEU A 421 -1.94 4.82 38.03
N VAL A 422 -2.79 5.31 38.94
CA VAL A 422 -2.39 6.35 39.90
C VAL A 422 -1.38 5.83 40.91
N ARG A 423 -1.54 4.59 41.41
CA ARG A 423 -0.57 3.99 42.34
C ARG A 423 0.80 3.79 41.69
N VAL A 424 0.84 3.31 40.45
CA VAL A 424 2.11 3.19 39.70
C VAL A 424 2.75 4.55 39.47
N LEU A 425 1.96 5.55 39.04
CA LEU A 425 2.46 6.91 38.89
C LEU A 425 2.96 7.49 40.23
N ALA A 426 2.24 7.27 41.33
CA ALA A 426 2.64 7.72 42.65
C ALA A 426 3.97 7.10 43.10
N ASN A 427 4.11 5.79 42.98
CA ASN A 427 5.30 5.03 43.35
C ASN A 427 6.52 5.47 42.53
N SER A 428 6.35 5.56 41.21
CA SER A 428 7.47 5.81 40.29
C SER A 428 7.77 7.31 40.07
N TYR A 429 6.75 8.16 40.00
CA TYR A 429 6.91 9.60 39.82
C TYR A 429 7.10 10.35 41.15
N GLY A 430 6.45 9.87 42.21
CA GLY A 430 6.39 10.49 43.53
C GLY A 430 5.02 11.13 43.79
N GLU A 431 4.38 10.72 44.88
CA GLU A 431 3.02 11.14 45.30
C GLU A 431 2.81 12.66 45.26
N SER A 432 3.69 13.41 45.92
CA SER A 432 3.60 14.88 46.00
C SER A 432 3.82 15.57 44.65
N LYS A 433 4.64 14.98 43.77
CA LYS A 433 4.88 15.50 42.42
C LYS A 433 3.69 15.23 41.52
N LEU A 434 3.09 14.03 41.63
CA LEU A 434 1.90 13.64 40.90
C LEU A 434 0.71 14.55 41.26
N ALA A 435 0.46 14.76 42.54
CA ALA A 435 -0.66 15.60 42.99
C ALA A 435 -0.58 17.04 42.44
N LYS A 436 0.60 17.66 42.49
CA LYS A 436 0.83 18.99 41.90
C LYS A 436 0.64 18.98 40.38
N LEU A 437 1.17 17.97 39.70
CA LEU A 437 1.05 17.81 38.25
C LEU A 437 -0.43 17.73 37.83
N LEU A 438 -1.22 16.91 38.52
CA LEU A 438 -2.63 16.70 38.19
C LEU A 438 -3.44 17.99 38.37
N VAL A 439 -3.28 18.71 39.48
CA VAL A 439 -3.94 20.03 39.67
C VAL A 439 -3.55 21.01 38.58
N THR A 440 -2.26 21.15 38.29
CA THR A 440 -1.77 22.09 37.26
C THR A 440 -2.35 21.77 35.88
N ARG A 441 -2.58 20.48 35.58
CA ARG A 441 -3.11 20.04 34.28
C ARG A 441 -4.62 20.19 34.14
N LEU A 442 -5.34 20.47 35.23
CA LEU A 442 -6.76 20.85 35.15
C LEU A 442 -6.96 22.21 34.47
N GLU A 443 -5.94 23.08 34.52
CA GLU A 443 -5.97 24.40 33.90
C GLU A 443 -5.66 24.36 32.39
N ALA A 444 -5.20 23.22 31.87
CA ALA A 444 -4.88 23.03 30.46
C ALA A 444 -6.01 22.29 29.72
N PRO A 445 -6.73 22.92 28.78
CA PRO A 445 -7.92 22.33 28.14
C PRO A 445 -7.68 20.95 27.52
N LEU A 446 -6.53 20.75 26.87
CA LEU A 446 -6.16 19.47 26.24
C LEU A 446 -6.03 18.30 27.22
N PHE A 447 -5.71 18.56 28.49
CA PHE A 447 -5.43 17.52 29.49
C PHE A 447 -6.47 17.44 30.60
N MET A 448 -7.35 18.44 30.71
CA MET A 448 -8.29 18.63 31.81
C MET A 448 -9.10 17.36 32.13
N SER A 449 -9.71 16.73 31.12
CA SER A 449 -10.56 15.54 31.32
C SER A 449 -9.79 14.37 31.93
N LYS A 450 -8.60 14.06 31.40
CA LYS A 450 -7.79 12.93 31.87
C LYS A 450 -7.12 13.24 33.20
N ALA A 451 -6.66 14.47 33.42
CA ALA A 451 -6.15 14.94 34.71
C ALA A 451 -7.22 14.87 35.80
N ALA A 452 -8.47 15.26 35.51
CA ALA A 452 -9.59 15.15 36.45
C ALA A 452 -9.92 13.70 36.82
N LYS A 453 -9.88 12.78 35.84
CA LYS A 453 -10.07 11.34 36.10
C LYS A 453 -8.98 10.79 37.02
N LEU A 454 -7.71 11.09 36.73
CA LEU A 454 -6.57 10.66 37.55
C LEU A 454 -6.59 11.29 38.95
N GLN A 455 -6.94 12.56 39.08
CA GLN A 455 -7.06 13.23 40.38
C GLN A 455 -8.16 12.59 41.25
N LYS A 456 -9.34 12.33 40.67
CA LYS A 456 -10.41 11.62 41.39
C LYS A 456 -9.98 10.22 41.81
N ALA A 457 -9.21 9.52 40.98
CA ALA A 457 -8.66 8.22 41.34
C ALA A 457 -7.62 8.34 42.48
N GLN A 458 -6.72 9.32 42.43
CA GLN A 458 -5.77 9.62 43.52
C GLN A 458 -6.48 9.87 44.85
N PHE A 459 -7.55 10.65 44.82
CA PHE A 459 -8.30 10.97 46.04
C PHE A 459 -9.05 9.77 46.60
N ARG A 460 -9.51 8.82 45.76
CA ARG A 460 -10.07 7.56 46.25
C ARG A 460 -9.02 6.73 46.98
N GLU A 461 -7.83 6.57 46.39
CA GLU A 461 -6.72 5.86 47.03
C GLU A 461 -6.36 6.50 48.38
N TRP A 462 -6.30 7.83 48.45
CA TRP A 462 -6.06 8.53 49.71
C TRP A 462 -7.13 8.26 50.77
N MET A 463 -8.41 8.24 50.38
CA MET A 463 -9.50 7.89 51.30
C MET A 463 -9.40 6.44 51.77
N ASP A 464 -9.09 5.51 50.86
CA ASP A 464 -8.92 4.09 51.17
C ASP A 464 -7.72 3.85 52.11
N GLU A 465 -6.69 4.69 52.03
CA GLU A 465 -5.55 4.74 52.96
C GLU A 465 -5.85 5.49 54.29
N GLY A 466 -7.05 6.03 54.46
CA GLY A 466 -7.46 6.75 55.67
C GLY A 466 -6.84 8.15 55.81
N LEU A 467 -6.50 8.82 54.70
CA LEU A 467 -6.02 10.20 54.72
C LEU A 467 -7.19 11.17 54.89
N GLU A 468 -7.05 12.04 55.90
CA GLU A 468 -8.01 13.10 56.20
C GLU A 468 -7.62 14.42 55.51
N PRO A 469 -8.58 15.29 55.12
CA PRO A 469 -8.28 16.55 54.45
C PRO A 469 -7.27 17.44 55.16
N ALA A 470 -7.32 17.51 56.49
CA ALA A 470 -6.39 18.28 57.31
C ALA A 470 -4.94 17.75 57.28
N SER A 471 -4.75 16.49 56.88
CA SER A 471 -3.45 15.80 56.91
C SER A 471 -2.69 15.86 55.59
N ILE A 472 -3.30 16.33 54.50
CA ILE A 472 -2.68 16.30 53.15
C ILE A 472 -1.37 17.11 53.10
N LEU A 473 -1.35 18.32 53.67
CA LEU A 473 -0.16 19.17 53.66
C LEU A 473 1.01 18.54 54.42
N SER A 474 0.74 17.94 55.58
CA SER A 474 1.77 17.32 56.42
C SER A 474 2.19 15.94 55.91
N LYS A 475 1.26 15.07 55.52
CA LYS A 475 1.55 13.67 55.12
C LYS A 475 2.04 13.55 53.68
N ILE A 476 1.41 14.23 52.72
CA ILE A 476 1.76 14.11 51.29
C ILE A 476 2.91 15.08 50.94
N PHE A 477 2.79 16.33 51.39
CA PHE A 477 3.73 17.38 50.99
C PHE A 477 4.85 17.63 51.99
N LYS A 478 4.74 17.12 53.23
CA LYS A 478 5.72 17.31 54.30
C LYS A 478 5.98 18.80 54.60
N VAL A 479 4.92 19.63 54.59
CA VAL A 479 4.98 21.08 54.86
C VAL A 479 3.88 21.51 55.83
N THR A 480 4.07 22.66 56.48
CA THR A 480 3.03 23.33 57.26
C THR A 480 2.09 24.13 56.36
N GLU A 481 0.95 24.58 56.90
CA GLU A 481 0.03 25.44 56.15
C GLU A 481 0.63 26.81 55.79
N ALA A 482 1.49 27.36 56.65
CA ALA A 482 2.20 28.60 56.39
C ALA A 482 3.19 28.47 55.22
N ASP A 483 3.91 27.34 55.15
CA ASP A 483 4.96 27.09 54.16
C ASP A 483 4.42 26.50 52.84
N ALA A 484 3.15 26.08 52.81
CA ALA A 484 2.56 25.45 51.64
C ALA A 484 2.37 26.45 50.48
N SER A 485 2.88 26.08 49.31
CA SER A 485 2.64 26.79 48.05
C SER A 485 1.15 26.80 47.66
N ASN A 486 0.76 27.75 46.82
CA ASN A 486 -0.60 27.86 46.29
C ASN A 486 -1.07 26.55 45.65
N THR A 487 -0.22 25.88 44.86
CA THR A 487 -0.56 24.58 44.23
C THR A 487 -0.82 23.49 45.27
N GLN A 488 -0.06 23.44 46.38
CA GLN A 488 -0.27 22.44 47.44
C GLN A 488 -1.58 22.71 48.21
N LYS A 489 -1.86 23.98 48.52
CA LYS A 489 -3.14 24.41 49.11
C LYS A 489 -4.32 24.06 48.20
N LEU A 490 -4.15 24.23 46.89
CA LEU A 490 -5.16 23.88 45.88
C LEU A 490 -5.41 22.37 45.80
N VAL A 491 -4.37 21.53 45.88
CA VAL A 491 -4.54 20.08 46.00
C VAL A 491 -5.36 19.73 47.24
N ALA A 492 -5.00 20.27 48.40
CA ALA A 492 -5.70 20.00 49.66
C ALA A 492 -7.17 20.45 49.62
N SER A 493 -7.46 21.61 49.03
CA SER A 493 -8.84 22.10 48.88
C SER A 493 -9.67 21.25 47.92
N HIS A 494 -9.07 20.77 46.81
CA HIS A 494 -9.71 19.85 45.89
C HIS A 494 -10.04 18.50 46.57
N PHE A 495 -9.10 17.96 47.35
CA PHE A 495 -9.31 16.72 48.11
C PHE A 495 -10.41 16.89 49.15
N LYS A 496 -10.39 17.98 49.93
CA LYS A 496 -11.45 18.29 50.90
C LYS A 496 -12.83 18.29 50.25
N ARG A 497 -12.98 19.01 49.12
CA ARG A 497 -14.26 19.04 48.39
C ARG A 497 -14.70 17.65 47.94
N PHE A 498 -13.77 16.83 47.45
CA PHE A 498 -14.06 15.45 47.05
C PHE A 498 -14.50 14.58 48.22
N TYR A 499 -13.77 14.66 49.34
CA TYR A 499 -14.02 13.93 50.59
C TYR A 499 -15.40 14.26 51.17
N ASP A 500 -15.70 15.56 51.30
CA ASP A 500 -16.99 16.05 51.82
C ASP A 500 -18.15 15.57 50.94
N THR A 501 -17.99 15.64 49.60
CA THR A 501 -19.02 15.18 48.65
C THR A 501 -19.27 13.68 48.76
N LYS A 502 -18.23 12.88 49.00
CA LYS A 502 -18.35 11.42 49.12
C LYS A 502 -18.99 10.98 50.42
N ASN A 503 -18.66 11.64 51.53
CA ASN A 503 -19.25 11.35 52.83
C ASN A 503 -20.70 11.85 52.93
N ALA A 504 -21.03 12.98 52.30
CA ALA A 504 -22.42 13.45 52.21
C ALA A 504 -23.32 12.53 51.36
N ALA A 505 -22.75 11.70 50.48
CA ALA A 505 -23.47 10.78 49.61
C ALA A 505 -23.70 9.38 50.22
N GLN A 506 -23.19 9.08 51.41
CA GLN A 506 -23.53 7.84 52.12
C GLN A 506 -24.75 8.07 53.02
N PRO A 507 -25.89 7.38 52.80
CA PRO A 507 -27.06 7.54 53.67
C PRO A 507 -26.75 7.00 55.06
N THR A 508 -26.84 7.86 56.08
CA THR A 508 -26.86 7.47 57.48
C THR A 508 -28.13 6.66 57.74
N PHE A 509 -28.06 5.34 57.73
CA PHE A 509 -29.16 4.50 58.18
C PHE A 509 -29.22 4.55 59.70
N THR A 510 -29.91 5.57 60.23
CA THR A 510 -30.29 5.60 61.64
C THR A 510 -31.47 4.66 61.82
N ASP A 511 -31.21 3.44 62.28
CA ASP A 511 -32.22 2.51 62.77
C ASP A 511 -32.91 3.12 64.01
N PRO A 512 -34.20 3.52 63.93
CA PRO A 512 -34.92 4.02 65.10
C PRO A 512 -35.34 2.82 65.94
N ARG A 513 -34.63 2.64 67.07
CA ARG A 513 -34.98 1.70 68.14
C ARG A 513 -36.49 1.69 68.43
N ARG A 514 -37.05 0.48 68.51
CA ARG A 514 -38.32 0.15 69.18
C ARG A 514 -38.38 0.85 70.56
N SER A 515 -39.44 1.61 70.77
CA SER A 515 -40.08 1.77 72.08
C SER A 515 -41.32 0.89 72.13
#